data_AF-A0A1J4MIN4-F1
#
_entry.id   AF-A0A1J4MIN4-F1
#
_cell.length_a   1.000
_cell.length_b   1.000
_cell.length_c   1.000
_cell.angle_alpha   90.00
_cell.angle_beta   90.00
_cell.angle_gamma   90.00
#
_symmetry.space_group_name_H-M   'P 1'
#
loop_
_entity.id
_entity.type
_entity.pdbx_description
1 polymer ?
#
loop_
_entity_poly.entity_id
_entity_poly.type
_entity_poly.pdbx_seq_one_letter_code
_entity_poly.pdbx_strand_id
1 'polypeptide(L)'
;MDDSFRGKFNMSISNNKKERKEISLVLAEDDQDNERKVRWSDIAMGPSKTPPKKFCVICGFVGKYKCYKCFKCRPNSIVRYVCSQKCDMIHKEIDCCKPKNIFIW
;
A
#
# COMPACT_ATOMS: atom_id res chain seq x y z
N MET A 1 54.94 35.21 -16.61
CA MET A 1 54.53 34.20 -17.61
C MET A 1 54.43 32.87 -16.88
N ASP A 2 53.30 32.27 -16.54
CA ASP A 2 51.89 32.60 -16.75
C ASP A 2 51.09 31.88 -15.65
N ASP A 3 50.38 32.67 -14.84
CA ASP A 3 49.45 32.22 -13.82
C ASP A 3 48.06 32.24 -14.46
N SER A 4 47.49 31.08 -14.83
CA SER A 4 46.06 30.89 -15.12
C SER A 4 45.83 29.50 -15.70
N PHE A 5 45.03 28.67 -15.02
CA PHE A 5 43.93 27.89 -15.63
C PHE A 5 43.22 27.08 -14.52
N ARG A 6 42.56 27.79 -13.60
CA ARG A 6 41.55 27.18 -12.73
C ARG A 6 40.19 27.45 -13.34
N GLY A 7 39.78 26.58 -14.25
CA GLY A 7 38.45 26.62 -14.87
C GLY A 7 37.37 26.57 -13.79
N LYS A 8 36.66 27.69 -13.62
CA LYS A 8 35.47 27.76 -12.77
C LYS A 8 34.34 27.04 -13.50
N PHE A 9 34.08 25.79 -13.17
CA PHE A 9 32.82 25.14 -13.53
C PHE A 9 31.70 25.80 -12.74
N ASN A 10 31.04 26.79 -13.35
CA ASN A 10 29.78 27.32 -12.87
C ASN A 10 28.70 26.29 -13.16
N MET A 11 28.51 25.34 -12.24
CA MET A 11 27.32 24.51 -12.21
C MET A 11 26.17 25.38 -11.69
N SER A 12 25.41 25.99 -12.60
CA SER A 12 24.15 26.64 -12.26
C SER A 12 23.18 25.58 -11.75
N ILE A 13 23.00 25.51 -10.44
CA ILE A 13 21.91 24.75 -9.83
C ILE A 13 20.63 25.50 -10.19
N SER A 14 19.95 25.05 -11.25
CA SER A 14 18.58 25.47 -11.51
C SER A 14 17.75 24.98 -10.33
N ASN A 15 17.30 25.91 -9.48
CA ASN A 15 16.27 25.65 -8.50
C ASN A 15 14.95 25.38 -9.22
N ASN A 16 14.83 24.19 -9.83
CA ASN A 16 13.57 23.64 -10.28
C ASN A 16 12.76 23.35 -9.03
N LYS A 17 12.06 24.37 -8.52
CA LYS A 17 11.02 24.19 -7.52
C LYS A 17 9.98 23.28 -8.17
N LYS A 18 10.06 21.97 -7.89
CA LYS A 18 9.04 21.02 -8.31
C LYS A 18 7.72 21.53 -7.76
N GLU A 19 6.87 22.00 -8.66
CA GLU A 19 5.54 22.47 -8.32
C GLU A 19 4.77 21.34 -7.64
N ARG A 20 4.09 21.63 -6.52
CA ARG A 20 3.24 20.64 -5.87
C ARG A 20 2.01 20.43 -6.74
N LYS A 21 2.00 19.33 -7.50
CA LYS A 21 0.83 18.87 -8.25
C LYS A 21 -0.04 17.98 -7.38
N GLU A 22 -1.34 18.01 -7.64
CA GLU A 22 -2.28 17.03 -7.09
C GLU A 22 -1.97 15.63 -7.66
N ILE A 23 -2.15 14.57 -6.86
CA ILE A 23 -1.87 13.19 -7.29
C ILE A 23 -2.68 12.82 -8.54
N SER A 24 -3.93 13.28 -8.63
CA SER A 24 -4.80 13.08 -9.79
C SER A 24 -4.18 13.63 -11.08
N LEU A 25 -3.60 14.83 -11.02
CA LEU A 25 -2.92 15.47 -12.14
C LEU A 25 -1.67 14.69 -12.57
N VAL A 26 -0.89 14.20 -11.60
CA VAL A 26 0.30 13.38 -11.86
C VAL A 26 -0.06 12.06 -12.56
N LEU A 27 -1.16 11.42 -12.17
CA LEU A 27 -1.63 10.18 -12.80
C LEU A 27 -2.17 10.44 -14.21
N ALA A 28 -2.92 11.53 -14.42
CA ALA A 28 -3.40 11.90 -15.74
C ALA A 28 -2.25 12.23 -16.72
N GLU A 29 -1.18 12.85 -16.22
CA GLU A 29 0.06 13.07 -16.98
C GLU A 29 0.76 11.75 -17.33
N ASP A 30 0.82 10.78 -16.39
CA ASP A 30 1.41 9.45 -16.64
C ASP A 30 0.63 8.65 -17.70
N ASP A 31 -0.70 8.76 -17.72
CA ASP A 31 -1.53 8.09 -18.73
C ASP A 31 -1.34 8.68 -20.14
N GLN A 32 -0.96 9.96 -20.24
CA GLN A 32 -0.69 10.65 -21.51
C GLN A 32 0.76 10.50 -21.99
N ASP A 33 1.69 10.12 -21.11
CA ASP A 33 3.11 9.90 -21.41
C ASP A 33 3.31 8.58 -22.20
N ASN A 34 3.08 8.64 -23.51
CA ASN A 34 3.20 7.49 -24.43
C ASN A 34 4.66 7.08 -24.71
N GLU A 35 5.64 7.90 -24.33
CA GLU A 35 7.06 7.59 -24.48
C GLU A 35 7.56 6.67 -23.36
N ARG A 36 6.83 6.60 -22.24
CA ARG A 36 7.18 5.80 -21.09
C ARG A 36 6.87 4.32 -21.33
N LYS A 37 7.91 3.48 -21.19
CA LYS A 37 7.82 2.02 -21.38
C LYS A 37 6.98 1.28 -20.32
N VAL A 38 6.81 1.85 -19.12
CA VAL A 38 6.08 1.23 -17.99
C VAL A 38 5.30 2.33 -17.27
N ARG A 39 3.97 2.19 -17.14
CA ARG A 39 3.13 3.11 -16.38
C ARG A 39 3.09 2.71 -14.90
N TRP A 40 2.79 3.65 -14.00
CA TRP A 40 2.68 3.33 -12.57
C TRP A 40 1.62 2.26 -12.30
N SER A 41 0.52 2.30 -13.05
CA SER A 41 -0.58 1.32 -13.00
C SER A 41 -0.15 -0.10 -13.35
N ASP A 42 0.89 -0.26 -14.18
CA ASP A 42 1.38 -1.55 -14.65
C ASP A 42 2.33 -2.24 -13.64
N ILE A 43 2.80 -1.51 -12.63
CA ILE A 43 3.74 -2.02 -11.61
C ILE A 43 3.04 -2.90 -10.56
N ALA A 44 1.77 -3.24 -10.77
CA ALA A 44 1.02 -4.12 -9.87
C ALA A 44 1.73 -5.47 -9.70
N MET A 45 2.08 -5.79 -8.45
CA MET A 45 2.63 -7.10 -8.14
C MET A 45 1.55 -8.18 -8.27
N GLY A 46 1.90 -9.27 -8.96
CA GLY A 46 1.07 -10.46 -9.03
C GLY A 46 0.83 -11.11 -7.65
N PRO A 47 -0.08 -12.09 -7.57
CA PRO A 47 -0.40 -12.77 -6.32
C PRO A 47 0.83 -13.44 -5.70
N SER A 48 0.90 -13.46 -4.37
CA SER A 48 2.00 -14.09 -3.67
C SER A 48 2.01 -15.61 -3.91
N LYS A 49 3.21 -16.17 -4.16
CA LYS A 49 3.40 -17.63 -4.24
C LYS A 49 3.18 -18.33 -2.89
N THR A 50 3.31 -17.59 -1.79
CA THR A 50 3.12 -18.08 -0.44
C THR A 50 1.66 -17.94 0.01
N PRO A 51 1.13 -18.91 0.76
CA PRO A 51 -0.21 -18.83 1.30
C PRO A 51 -0.31 -17.70 2.34
N PRO A 52 -1.46 -17.01 2.42
CA PRO A 52 -1.65 -15.94 3.39
C PRO A 52 -1.59 -16.48 4.82
N LYS A 53 -0.83 -15.79 5.68
CA LYS A 53 -0.74 -16.12 7.10
C LYS A 53 -2.05 -15.80 7.81
N LYS A 54 -2.42 -16.65 8.77
CA LYS A 54 -3.66 -16.52 9.54
C LYS A 54 -3.34 -15.91 10.90
N PHE A 55 -3.66 -14.64 11.09
CA PHE A 55 -3.47 -13.95 12.36
C PHE A 55 -4.81 -13.57 13.00
N CYS A 56 -4.82 -13.55 14.33
CA CYS A 56 -5.94 -13.11 15.13
C CYS A 56 -6.15 -11.62 14.90
N VAL A 57 -7.36 -11.24 14.49
CA VAL A 57 -7.71 -9.83 14.23
C VAL A 57 -7.78 -8.95 15.48
N ILE A 58 -7.71 -9.55 16.67
CA ILE A 58 -7.74 -8.84 17.96
C ILE A 58 -6.36 -8.67 18.56
N CYS A 59 -5.52 -9.71 18.57
CA CYS A 59 -4.25 -9.71 19.29
C CYS A 59 -3.03 -10.06 18.44
N GLY A 60 -3.17 -10.32 17.14
CA GLY A 60 -2.05 -10.60 16.23
C GLY A 60 -1.42 -11.99 16.34
N PHE A 61 -1.70 -12.79 17.37
CA PHE A 61 -1.25 -14.19 17.48
C PHE A 61 -1.83 -15.08 16.38
N VAL A 62 -1.28 -16.28 16.18
CA VAL A 62 -1.76 -17.24 15.17
C VAL A 62 -3.26 -17.51 15.34
N GLY A 63 -4.02 -17.25 14.28
CA GLY A 63 -5.46 -17.42 14.24
C GLY A 63 -5.83 -18.90 14.06
N LYS A 64 -6.63 -19.44 14.97
CA LYS A 64 -7.05 -20.85 14.97
C LYS A 64 -8.44 -21.04 14.36
N TYR A 65 -9.35 -20.12 14.64
CA TYR A 65 -10.77 -20.24 14.28
C TYR A 65 -11.16 -19.15 13.29
N LYS A 66 -12.05 -19.49 12.35
CA LYS A 66 -12.61 -18.56 11.37
C LYS A 66 -13.97 -18.06 11.85
N CYS A 67 -14.19 -16.75 11.77
CA CYS A 67 -15.52 -16.20 12.04
C CYS A 67 -16.47 -16.49 10.86
N TYR A 68 -17.48 -17.34 11.09
CA TYR A 68 -18.46 -17.74 10.07
C TYR A 68 -19.35 -16.58 9.61
N LYS A 69 -19.71 -15.66 10.51
CA LYS A 69 -20.50 -14.46 10.17
C LYS A 69 -19.74 -13.60 9.17
N CYS A 70 -18.47 -13.28 9.45
CA CYS A 70 -17.63 -12.49 8.54
C CYS A 70 -17.47 -13.17 7.18
N PHE A 71 -17.37 -14.49 7.15
CA PHE A 71 -17.28 -15.23 5.89
C PHE A 71 -18.57 -15.15 5.06
N LYS A 72 -19.74 -15.23 5.70
CA LYS A 72 -21.03 -15.11 5.01
C LYS A 72 -21.33 -13.69 4.53
N CYS A 73 -21.01 -12.69 5.36
CA CYS A 73 -21.36 -11.30 5.07
C CYS A 73 -20.70 -10.79 3.78
N ARG A 74 -19.52 -11.29 3.40
CA ARG A 74 -18.81 -10.84 2.21
C ARG A 74 -17.93 -11.95 1.61
N PRO A 75 -18.36 -12.62 0.53
CA PRO A 75 -17.59 -13.70 -0.10
C PRO A 75 -16.25 -13.21 -0.68
N ASN A 76 -16.16 -11.95 -1.11
CA ASN A 76 -14.93 -11.33 -1.62
C ASN A 76 -14.12 -10.60 -0.53
N SER A 77 -14.48 -10.74 0.75
CA SER A 77 -13.77 -10.07 1.85
C SER A 77 -12.76 -10.99 2.52
N ILE A 78 -11.76 -10.36 3.14
CA ILE A 78 -10.74 -11.00 3.95
C ILE A 78 -11.40 -11.86 5.04
N VAL A 79 -10.98 -13.13 5.08
CA VAL A 79 -11.38 -14.07 6.11
C VAL A 79 -10.76 -13.64 7.45
N ARG A 80 -11.61 -13.43 8.46
CA ARG A 80 -11.16 -13.06 9.79
C ARG A 80 -10.94 -14.28 10.67
N TYR A 81 -9.75 -14.34 11.26
CA TYR A 81 -9.37 -15.38 12.18
C TYR A 81 -9.24 -14.84 13.60
N VAL A 82 -9.49 -15.71 14.58
CA VAL A 82 -9.36 -15.45 16.02
C VAL A 82 -8.58 -16.59 16.67
N CYS A 83 -7.79 -16.30 17.70
CA CYS A 83 -6.96 -17.31 18.37
C CYS A 83 -7.69 -18.04 19.51
N SER A 84 -8.74 -17.43 20.09
CA SER A 84 -9.46 -17.94 21.26
C SER A 84 -10.90 -17.45 21.30
N GLN A 85 -11.74 -18.06 22.15
CA GLN A 85 -13.12 -17.60 22.38
C GLN A 85 -13.18 -16.18 22.94
N LYS A 86 -12.22 -15.77 23.77
CA LYS A 86 -12.12 -14.39 24.28
C LYS A 86 -12.00 -13.39 23.13
N CYS A 87 -11.09 -13.66 22.19
CA CYS A 87 -10.94 -12.80 21.01
C CYS A 87 -12.14 -12.89 20.06
N ASP A 88 -12.84 -14.01 19.99
CA ASP A 88 -14.08 -14.13 19.22
C ASP A 88 -15.20 -13.25 19.78
N MET A 89 -15.37 -13.19 21.11
CA MET A 89 -16.36 -12.30 21.75
C MET A 89 -16.05 -10.83 21.46
N ILE A 90 -14.81 -10.40 21.67
CA ILE A 90 -14.36 -9.02 21.40
C ILE A 90 -14.56 -8.66 19.91
N HIS A 91 -14.20 -9.58 19.02
CA HIS A 91 -14.44 -9.43 17.58
C HIS A 91 -15.93 -9.25 17.26
N LYS A 92 -16.78 -10.09 17.87
CA LYS A 92 -18.24 -10.05 17.66
C LYS A 92 -18.84 -8.71 18.06
N GLU A 93 -18.33 -8.11 19.14
CA GLU A 93 -18.80 -6.84 19.68
C GLU A 93 -18.32 -5.63 18.88
N ILE A 94 -17.02 -5.58 18.57
CA ILE A 94 -16.40 -4.36 18.04
C ILE A 94 -16.53 -4.26 16.52
N ASP A 95 -16.23 -5.33 15.79
CA ASP A 95 -15.95 -5.21 14.36
C ASP A 95 -16.52 -6.31 13.46
N CYS A 96 -17.34 -7.24 13.98
CA CYS A 96 -17.95 -8.31 13.19
C CYS A 96 -18.69 -7.81 11.95
N CYS A 97 -18.41 -8.42 10.80
CA CYS A 97 -18.97 -8.04 9.48
C CYS A 97 -18.76 -6.57 9.05
N LYS A 98 -18.00 -5.75 9.80
CA LYS A 98 -17.68 -4.38 9.37
C LYS A 98 -16.65 -4.40 8.22
N PRO A 99 -16.64 -3.40 7.32
CA PRO A 99 -15.49 -3.21 6.44
C PRO A 99 -14.23 -2.94 7.26
N LYS A 100 -13.15 -3.67 6.99
CA LYS A 100 -11.79 -3.26 7.39
C LYS A 100 -11.04 -2.96 6.11
N ASN A 101 -10.70 -1.69 5.92
CA ASN A 101 -9.78 -1.31 4.86
C ASN A 101 -8.36 -1.57 5.37
N ILE A 102 -7.79 -2.73 5.01
CA ILE A 102 -6.41 -3.09 5.38
C ILE A 102 -5.36 -2.36 4.53
N PHE A 103 -5.78 -1.51 3.59
CA PHE A 103 -4.88 -0.70 2.75
C PHE A 103 -4.59 0.67 3.34
N ILE A 104 -5.08 0.97 4.54
CA ILE A 104 -4.73 2.18 5.29
C ILE A 104 -3.87 1.72 6.47
N TRP A 105 -2.56 1.93 6.35
CA TRP A 105 -1.56 1.76 7.41
C TRP A 105 -1.29 3.12 8.06
#